data_AF-A0A4Q9KIE5-F1
#
_entry.id   AF-A0A4Q9KIE5-F1
#
_cell.length_a   1.000
_cell.length_b   1.000
_cell.length_c   1.000
_cell.angle_alpha   90.00
_cell.angle_beta   90.00
_cell.angle_gamma   90.00
#
_symmetry.space_group_name_H-M   'P 1'
#
loop_
_entity.id
_entity.type
_entity.pdbx_description
1 polymer ?
#
loop_
_entity_poly.entity_id
_entity_poly.type
_entity_poly.pdbx_seq_one_letter_code
_entity_poly.pdbx_strand_id
1 'polypeptide(L)'
;MIPGSGWAWLAALASGLTVWWLLPPLGLPRLRSAPERSGADALRAVAQWARALWDGRADAVRDDALRASVPAVCDLMSVCLDAGRPPRTALRVVLGVVDGPAAEALGAVQARIDLGVDEAEAWGGLTAVAGYREVGRDLARSVRSGLGLSDLLRQHAADARADRASRALVRARAAGVRSVVPLMLCFLPAFMLLGVVPLFGALVVQLLP
;
A
#
# COMPACT_ATOMS: atom_id res chain seq x y z
N MET A 1 -8.02 32.22 54.26
CA MET A 1 -8.91 32.57 53.13
C MET A 1 -8.05 32.72 51.89
N ILE A 2 -8.00 31.69 51.04
CA ILE A 2 -7.21 31.65 49.80
C ILE A 2 -8.24 31.47 48.67
N PRO A 3 -8.39 32.42 47.73
CA PRO A 3 -9.29 32.23 46.61
C PRO A 3 -8.57 31.37 45.55
N GLY A 4 -9.09 30.17 45.36
CA GLY A 4 -8.73 29.29 44.25
C GLY A 4 -9.57 29.55 42.99
N SER A 5 -9.29 28.71 41.98
CA SER A 5 -10.13 28.36 40.83
C SER A 5 -10.10 29.17 39.52
N GLY A 6 -9.05 29.96 39.25
CA GLY A 6 -8.87 30.59 37.92
C GLY A 6 -8.23 29.68 36.85
N TRP A 7 -7.36 28.75 37.24
CA TRP A 7 -6.51 27.99 36.33
C TRP A 7 -7.13 26.69 35.78
N ALA A 8 -8.16 26.16 36.45
CA ALA A 8 -8.82 24.91 36.05
C ALA A 8 -9.63 25.05 34.74
N TRP A 9 -10.18 26.24 34.47
CA TRP A 9 -10.96 26.52 33.24
C TRP A 9 -10.08 26.70 32.00
N LEU A 10 -8.84 27.19 32.17
CA LEU A 10 -7.89 27.35 31.05
C LEU A 10 -7.33 26.01 30.57
N ALA A 11 -7.16 25.04 31.47
CA ALA A 11 -6.75 23.67 31.12
C ALA A 11 -7.82 22.93 30.30
N ALA A 12 -9.12 23.17 30.58
CA ALA A 12 -10.23 22.53 29.86
C ALA A 12 -10.42 23.08 28.42
N LEU A 13 -10.15 24.36 28.19
CA LEU A 13 -10.23 24.98 26.86
C LEU A 13 -9.09 24.53 25.92
N ALA A 14 -7.90 24.24 26.46
CA ALA A 14 -6.76 23.76 25.68
C ALA A 14 -6.97 22.33 25.12
N SER A 15 -7.71 21.47 25.84
CA SER A 15 -8.09 20.13 25.36
C SER A 15 -9.15 20.15 24.26
N GLY A 16 -9.99 21.19 24.18
CA GLY A 16 -11.02 21.31 23.13
C GLY A 16 -10.45 21.68 21.76
N LEU A 17 -9.41 22.52 21.72
CA LEU A 17 -8.79 22.98 20.46
C LEU A 17 -7.95 21.90 19.76
N THR A 18 -7.36 20.97 20.52
CA THR A 18 -6.55 19.88 19.96
C THR A 18 -7.39 18.83 19.23
N VAL A 19 -8.64 18.64 19.62
CA VAL A 19 -9.60 17.76 18.92
C VAL A 19 -10.11 18.41 17.62
N TRP A 20 -10.28 19.74 17.59
CA TRP A 20 -10.70 20.45 16.38
C TRP A 20 -9.61 20.49 15.30
N TRP A 21 -8.33 20.48 15.70
CA TRP A 21 -7.20 20.52 14.75
C TRP A 21 -6.86 19.14 14.15
N LEU A 22 -7.31 18.03 14.76
CA LEU A 22 -7.01 16.68 14.30
C LEU A 22 -8.04 16.10 13.32
N LEU A 23 -9.20 16.74 13.13
CA LEU A 23 -10.09 16.43 12.01
C LEU A 23 -9.75 17.34 10.81
N PRO A 24 -9.27 16.80 9.69
CA PRO A 24 -8.99 17.62 8.52
C PRO A 24 -10.29 18.21 7.96
N PRO A 25 -10.38 19.52 7.69
CA PRO A 25 -11.41 20.01 6.80
C PRO A 25 -11.00 19.59 5.38
N LEU A 26 -11.55 18.48 4.91
CA LEU A 26 -11.54 18.17 3.49
C LEU A 26 -12.18 19.35 2.76
N GLY A 27 -11.35 20.02 1.96
CA GLY A 27 -11.70 21.23 1.23
C GLY A 27 -13.03 21.08 0.50
N LEU A 28 -13.96 21.98 0.80
CA LEU A 28 -15.14 22.17 -0.01
C LEU A 28 -14.97 23.45 -0.82
N PRO A 29 -14.84 23.34 -2.17
CA PRO A 29 -14.99 24.48 -3.02
C PRO A 29 -16.40 25.05 -2.86
N ARG A 30 -16.46 26.38 -2.85
CA ARG A 30 -17.67 27.18 -2.78
C ARG A 30 -18.73 26.68 -3.76
N LEU A 31 -19.81 26.10 -3.26
CA LEU A 31 -21.07 25.98 -3.99
C LEU A 31 -22.20 26.49 -3.10
N ARG A 32 -22.69 27.68 -3.48
CA ARG A 32 -23.99 28.19 -3.09
C ARG A 32 -25.08 27.21 -3.55
N SER A 33 -26.16 27.13 -2.77
CA SER A 33 -27.36 26.26 -2.91
C SER A 33 -27.20 24.81 -2.42
N ALA A 34 -27.53 24.59 -1.15
CA ALA A 34 -27.77 23.26 -0.60
C ALA A 34 -29.27 22.93 -0.73
N PRO A 35 -29.65 21.88 -1.48
CA PRO A 35 -30.93 21.20 -1.24
C PRO A 35 -30.82 20.40 0.07
N GLU A 36 -31.95 20.23 0.77
CA GLU A 36 -32.05 19.52 2.05
C GLU A 36 -31.36 18.14 1.99
N ARG A 37 -30.24 18.02 2.71
CA ARG A 37 -29.47 16.77 2.83
C ARG A 37 -30.20 15.82 3.76
N SER A 38 -31.02 14.93 3.19
CA SER A 38 -31.63 13.81 3.91
C SER A 38 -30.54 12.84 4.42
N GLY A 39 -30.63 12.41 5.68
CA GLY A 39 -29.65 11.52 6.32
C GLY A 39 -29.38 10.21 5.57
N ALA A 40 -30.29 9.79 4.68
CA ALA A 40 -30.11 8.65 3.80
C ALA A 40 -28.95 8.83 2.79
N ASP A 41 -28.65 10.06 2.35
CA ASP A 41 -27.55 10.33 1.43
C ASP A 41 -26.19 10.27 2.14
N ALA A 42 -26.15 10.71 3.40
CA ALA A 42 -24.96 10.62 4.23
C ALA A 42 -24.57 9.16 4.52
N LEU A 43 -25.55 8.31 4.86
CA LEU A 43 -25.31 6.89 5.10
C LEU A 43 -24.86 6.16 3.83
N ARG A 44 -25.46 6.48 2.67
CA ARG A 44 -25.02 5.93 1.37
C ARG A 44 -23.60 6.37 1.04
N ALA A 45 -23.26 7.63 1.30
CA ALA A 45 -21.93 8.18 1.08
C ALA A 45 -20.86 7.51 1.96
N VAL A 46 -21.17 7.20 3.22
CA VAL A 46 -20.28 6.46 4.11
C VAL A 46 -20.15 5.00 3.67
N ALA A 47 -21.25 4.35 3.28
CA ALA A 47 -21.23 2.96 2.83
C ALA A 47 -20.47 2.75 1.51
N GLN A 48 -20.54 3.70 0.56
CA GLN A 48 -19.73 3.63 -0.66
C GLN A 48 -18.24 3.89 -0.38
N TRP A 49 -17.92 4.80 0.54
CA TRP A 49 -16.52 5.07 0.93
C TRP A 49 -15.90 3.88 1.66
N ALA A 50 -16.64 3.26 2.58
CA ALA A 50 -16.20 2.07 3.28
C ALA A 50 -15.97 0.88 2.33
N ARG A 51 -16.86 0.69 1.34
CA ARG A 51 -16.68 -0.33 0.29
C ARG A 51 -15.46 -0.05 -0.57
N ALA A 52 -15.30 1.17 -1.08
CA ALA A 52 -14.13 1.55 -1.88
C ALA A 52 -12.81 1.32 -1.12
N LEU A 53 -12.79 1.56 0.20
CA LEU A 53 -11.63 1.29 1.04
C LEU A 53 -11.36 -0.21 1.22
N TRP A 54 -12.42 -1.02 1.33
CA TRP A 54 -12.31 -2.47 1.44
C TRP A 54 -11.86 -3.12 0.13
N ASP A 55 -12.44 -2.71 -1.00
CA ASP A 55 -12.11 -3.18 -2.33
C ASP A 55 -10.64 -2.86 -2.65
N GLY A 56 -10.19 -1.63 -2.38
CA GLY A 56 -8.78 -1.26 -2.55
C GLY A 56 -7.82 -2.07 -1.67
N ARG A 57 -8.26 -2.55 -0.50
CA ARG A 57 -7.45 -3.43 0.36
C ARG A 57 -7.40 -4.85 -0.21
N ALA A 58 -8.50 -5.38 -0.74
CA ALA A 58 -8.53 -6.68 -1.39
C ALA A 58 -7.64 -6.70 -2.63
N ASP A 59 -7.70 -5.64 -3.45
CA ASP A 59 -6.84 -5.46 -4.62
C ASP A 59 -5.37 -5.38 -4.22
N ALA A 60 -5.03 -4.63 -3.17
CA ALA A 60 -3.66 -4.54 -2.67
C ALA A 60 -3.11 -5.90 -2.18
N VAL A 61 -3.93 -6.71 -1.50
CA VAL A 61 -3.56 -8.06 -1.06
C VAL A 61 -3.35 -8.99 -2.26
N ARG A 62 -4.23 -8.92 -3.26
CA ARG A 62 -4.10 -9.70 -4.50
C ARG A 62 -2.83 -9.32 -5.27
N ASP A 63 -2.58 -8.03 -5.41
CA ASP A 63 -1.39 -7.47 -6.04
C ASP A 63 -0.09 -7.90 -5.34
N ASP A 64 -0.09 -7.90 -4.01
CA ASP A 64 1.07 -8.36 -3.24
C ASP A 64 1.28 -9.87 -3.37
N ALA A 65 0.21 -10.68 -3.42
CA ALA A 65 0.31 -12.11 -3.71
C ALA A 65 0.85 -12.38 -5.13
N LEU A 66 0.41 -11.61 -6.13
CA LEU A 66 0.95 -11.66 -7.49
C LEU A 66 2.44 -11.33 -7.50
N ARG A 67 2.86 -10.21 -6.89
CA ARG A 67 4.29 -9.84 -6.77
C ARG A 67 5.10 -10.89 -5.99
N ALA A 68 4.50 -11.57 -5.01
CA ALA A 68 5.13 -12.63 -4.23
C ALA A 68 5.37 -13.92 -5.05
N SER A 69 4.54 -14.18 -6.05
CA SER A 69 4.67 -15.37 -6.91
C SER A 69 5.78 -15.28 -7.99
N VAL A 70 6.20 -14.07 -8.38
CA VAL A 70 7.09 -13.84 -9.55
C VAL A 70 8.36 -14.72 -9.58
N PRO A 71 9.22 -14.78 -8.53
CA PRO A 71 10.41 -15.61 -8.54
C PRO A 71 10.11 -17.09 -8.70
N ALA A 72 9.10 -17.61 -8.00
CA ALA A 72 8.75 -19.03 -8.10
C ALA A 72 8.29 -19.38 -9.51
N VAL A 73 7.44 -18.55 -10.12
CA VAL A 73 7.00 -18.73 -11.51
C VAL A 73 8.18 -18.64 -12.47
N CYS A 74 9.03 -17.62 -12.34
CA CYS A 74 10.20 -17.44 -13.19
C CYS A 74 11.22 -18.59 -13.04
N ASP A 75 11.48 -19.07 -11.82
CA ASP A 75 12.35 -20.21 -11.57
C ASP A 75 11.79 -21.49 -12.23
N LEU A 76 10.52 -21.80 -12.00
CA LEU A 76 9.87 -22.99 -12.56
C LEU A 76 9.84 -22.95 -14.10
N MET A 77 9.53 -21.78 -14.67
CA MET A 77 9.62 -21.57 -16.11
C MET A 77 11.06 -21.77 -16.61
N SER A 78 12.06 -21.20 -15.94
CA SER A 78 13.48 -21.35 -16.33
C SER A 78 13.92 -22.82 -16.34
N VAL A 79 13.51 -23.60 -15.35
CA VAL A 79 13.80 -25.05 -15.27
C VAL A 79 13.13 -25.81 -16.42
N CYS A 80 11.89 -25.47 -16.76
CA CYS A 80 11.19 -26.09 -17.89
C CYS A 80 11.86 -25.76 -19.23
N LEU A 81 12.31 -24.52 -19.41
CA LEU A 81 13.00 -24.07 -20.62
C LEU A 81 14.38 -24.73 -20.75
N ASP A 82 15.13 -24.86 -19.66
CA ASP A 82 16.42 -25.57 -19.64
C ASP A 82 16.25 -27.08 -19.95
N ALA A 83 15.08 -27.64 -19.62
CA ALA A 83 14.69 -28.98 -20.04
C ALA A 83 14.26 -29.07 -21.53
N GLY A 84 14.41 -28.00 -22.30
CA GLY A 84 14.08 -27.93 -23.72
C GLY A 84 12.59 -27.79 -24.04
N ARG A 85 11.74 -27.45 -23.06
CA ARG A 85 10.31 -27.24 -23.31
C ARG A 85 10.08 -25.85 -23.92
N PRO A 86 9.19 -25.71 -24.92
CA PRO A 86 8.82 -24.38 -25.41
C PRO A 86 8.02 -23.61 -24.34
N PRO A 87 8.04 -22.26 -24.34
CA PRO A 87 7.40 -21.41 -23.32
C PRO A 87 5.93 -21.75 -23.06
N ARG A 88 5.14 -22.02 -24.10
CA ARG A 88 3.75 -22.47 -23.98
C ARG A 88 3.61 -23.78 -23.17
N THR A 89 4.49 -24.75 -23.40
CA THR A 89 4.44 -26.03 -22.68
C THR A 89 4.95 -25.87 -21.25
N ALA A 90 5.99 -25.06 -21.05
CA ALA A 90 6.48 -24.70 -19.73
C ALA A 90 5.37 -24.04 -18.89
N LEU A 91 4.63 -23.07 -19.44
CA LEU A 91 3.52 -22.40 -18.76
C LEU A 91 2.48 -23.40 -18.24
N ARG A 92 2.10 -24.37 -19.07
CA ARG A 92 1.14 -25.41 -18.69
C ARG A 92 1.65 -26.29 -17.54
N VAL A 93 2.95 -26.59 -17.49
CA VAL A 93 3.55 -27.32 -16.37
C VAL A 93 3.52 -26.47 -15.10
N VAL A 94 3.89 -25.19 -15.20
CA VAL A 94 3.88 -24.26 -14.06
C VAL A 94 2.47 -24.06 -13.49
N LEU A 95 1.45 -23.99 -14.36
CA LEU A 95 0.04 -23.91 -13.96
C LEU A 95 -0.45 -25.15 -13.19
N GLY A 96 0.23 -26.29 -13.31
CA GLY A 96 -0.07 -27.47 -12.50
C GLY A 96 0.50 -27.44 -11.07
N VAL A 97 1.31 -26.40 -10.74
CA VAL A 97 2.02 -26.28 -9.45
C VAL A 97 1.67 -24.97 -8.73
N VAL A 98 1.36 -23.91 -9.48
CA VAL A 98 1.09 -22.58 -8.93
C VAL A 98 -0.39 -22.42 -8.66
N ASP A 99 -0.72 -21.83 -7.50
CA ASP A 99 -2.08 -21.57 -7.06
C ASP A 99 -2.38 -20.07 -6.90
N GLY A 100 -3.66 -19.75 -6.66
CA GLY A 100 -4.13 -18.42 -6.29
C GLY A 100 -4.11 -17.41 -7.46
N PRO A 101 -3.94 -16.10 -7.18
CA PRO A 101 -4.06 -15.05 -8.19
C PRO A 101 -3.09 -15.20 -9.38
N ALA A 102 -1.92 -15.82 -9.14
CA ALA A 102 -0.94 -16.08 -10.18
C ALA A 102 -1.42 -17.15 -11.16
N ALA A 103 -2.05 -18.22 -10.65
CA ALA A 103 -2.65 -19.27 -11.47
C ALA A 103 -3.76 -18.71 -12.36
N GLU A 104 -4.61 -17.82 -11.82
CA GLU A 104 -5.65 -17.14 -12.61
C GLU A 104 -5.04 -16.26 -13.73
N ALA A 105 -4.04 -15.45 -13.40
CA ALA A 105 -3.41 -14.53 -14.36
C ALA A 105 -2.66 -15.29 -15.48
N LEU A 106 -1.87 -16.30 -15.11
CA LEU A 106 -1.13 -17.14 -16.06
C LEU A 106 -2.08 -18.06 -16.84
N GLY A 107 -3.16 -18.53 -16.20
CA GLY A 107 -4.20 -19.34 -16.82
C GLY A 107 -4.95 -18.57 -17.89
N ALA A 108 -5.22 -17.29 -17.68
CA ALA A 108 -5.81 -16.42 -18.69
C ALA A 108 -4.91 -16.28 -19.93
N VAL A 109 -3.59 -16.21 -19.74
CA VAL A 109 -2.62 -16.20 -20.86
C VAL A 109 -2.62 -17.53 -21.59
N GLN A 110 -2.54 -18.65 -20.86
CA GLN A 110 -2.58 -19.99 -21.43
C GLN A 110 -3.88 -20.22 -22.23
N ALA A 111 -5.02 -19.79 -21.70
CA ALA A 111 -6.31 -19.88 -22.38
C ALA A 111 -6.33 -19.09 -23.69
N ARG A 112 -5.76 -17.87 -23.72
CA ARG A 112 -5.63 -17.09 -24.96
C ARG A 112 -4.77 -17.81 -26.01
N ILE A 113 -3.65 -18.39 -25.59
CA ILE A 113 -2.79 -19.18 -26.49
C ILE A 113 -3.53 -20.41 -27.03
N ASP A 114 -4.28 -21.12 -26.18
CA ASP A 114 -5.05 -22.30 -26.61
C ASP A 114 -6.25 -21.93 -27.50
N LEU A 115 -6.77 -20.70 -27.41
CA LEU A 115 -7.74 -20.12 -28.35
C LEU A 115 -7.11 -19.64 -29.68
N GLY A 116 -5.79 -19.79 -29.85
CA GLY A 116 -5.08 -19.42 -31.08
C GLY A 116 -4.72 -17.94 -31.19
N VAL A 117 -4.79 -17.18 -30.11
CA VAL A 117 -4.23 -15.81 -30.06
C VAL A 117 -2.72 -15.90 -30.26
N ASP A 118 -2.15 -14.94 -31.01
CA ASP A 118 -0.70 -14.83 -31.19
C ASP A 118 0.02 -14.87 -29.83
N GLU A 119 1.06 -15.70 -29.72
CA GLU A 119 1.72 -15.91 -28.43
C GLU A 119 2.29 -14.60 -27.87
N ALA A 120 2.88 -13.74 -28.72
CA ALA A 120 3.42 -12.49 -28.24
C ALA A 120 2.33 -11.53 -27.74
N GLU A 121 1.15 -11.53 -28.36
CA GLU A 121 -0.02 -10.80 -27.85
C GLU A 121 -0.53 -11.39 -26.53
N ALA A 122 -0.63 -12.72 -26.42
CA ALA A 122 -1.09 -13.39 -25.21
C ALA A 122 -0.15 -13.13 -24.02
N TRP A 123 1.16 -13.25 -24.21
CA TRP A 123 2.17 -12.91 -23.21
C TRP A 123 2.15 -11.42 -22.86
N GLY A 124 1.82 -10.55 -23.83
CA GLY A 124 1.60 -9.12 -23.61
C GLY A 124 0.51 -8.82 -22.56
N GLY A 125 -0.46 -9.73 -22.37
CA GLY A 125 -1.48 -9.62 -21.32
C GLY A 125 -0.92 -9.58 -19.90
N LEU A 126 0.26 -10.18 -19.67
CA LEU A 126 0.94 -10.13 -18.36
C LEU A 126 1.45 -8.72 -18.01
N THR A 127 1.55 -7.80 -18.98
CA THR A 127 2.05 -6.45 -18.73
C THR A 127 1.17 -5.63 -17.78
N ALA A 128 -0.12 -5.97 -17.73
CA ALA A 128 -1.11 -5.39 -16.84
C ALA A 128 -1.14 -6.04 -15.44
N VAL A 129 -0.47 -7.18 -15.26
CA VAL A 129 -0.49 -7.95 -14.00
C VAL A 129 0.61 -7.45 -13.06
N ALA A 130 0.25 -7.21 -11.79
CA ALA A 130 1.18 -6.71 -10.79
C ALA A 130 2.41 -7.62 -10.64
N GLY A 131 3.61 -7.06 -10.80
CA GLY A 131 4.88 -7.79 -10.71
C GLY A 131 5.32 -8.53 -11.98
N TYR A 132 4.43 -8.73 -12.97
CA TYR A 132 4.74 -9.46 -14.20
C TYR A 132 5.02 -8.55 -15.41
N ARG A 133 5.07 -7.24 -15.21
CA ARG A 133 5.18 -6.28 -16.31
C ARG A 133 6.38 -6.54 -17.22
N GLU A 134 7.56 -6.57 -16.63
CA GLU A 134 8.81 -6.77 -17.37
C GLU A 134 8.92 -8.19 -17.91
N VAL A 135 8.51 -9.18 -17.10
CA VAL A 135 8.47 -10.59 -17.49
C VAL A 135 7.59 -10.79 -18.74
N GLY A 136 6.36 -10.26 -18.75
CA GLY A 136 5.45 -10.34 -19.88
C GLY A 136 5.97 -9.64 -21.13
N ARG A 137 6.59 -8.47 -20.95
CA ARG A 137 7.23 -7.71 -22.04
C ARG A 137 8.38 -8.48 -22.68
N ASP A 138 9.22 -9.10 -21.87
CA ASP A 138 10.36 -9.88 -22.35
C ASP A 138 9.93 -11.20 -22.97
N LEU A 139 8.95 -11.90 -22.38
CA LEU A 139 8.34 -13.11 -22.95
C LEU A 139 7.71 -12.82 -24.33
N ALA A 140 6.93 -11.75 -24.44
CA ALA A 140 6.31 -11.35 -25.71
C ALA A 140 7.36 -11.02 -26.79
N ARG A 141 8.54 -10.51 -26.38
CA ARG A 141 9.64 -10.23 -27.29
C ARG A 141 10.42 -11.49 -27.65
N SER A 142 10.68 -12.37 -26.67
CA SER A 142 11.55 -13.55 -26.81
C SER A 142 10.89 -14.67 -27.61
N VAL A 143 9.57 -14.82 -27.54
CA VAL A 143 8.85 -15.83 -28.32
C VAL A 143 9.04 -15.63 -29.83
N ARG A 144 9.24 -14.40 -30.28
CA ARG A 144 9.56 -14.10 -31.68
C ARG A 144 11.03 -14.28 -32.05
N SER A 145 11.95 -14.16 -31.08
CA SER A 145 13.40 -14.17 -31.34
C SER A 145 14.11 -15.48 -30.95
N GLY A 146 13.46 -16.37 -30.20
CA GLY A 146 14.03 -17.65 -29.76
C GLY A 146 15.21 -17.53 -28.79
N LEU A 147 15.52 -16.33 -28.29
CA LEU A 147 16.69 -16.05 -27.46
C LEU A 147 16.52 -16.57 -26.01
N GLY A 148 17.65 -16.85 -25.35
CA GLY A 148 17.81 -17.46 -24.03
C GLY A 148 16.93 -16.87 -22.92
N LEU A 149 15.70 -17.35 -22.85
CA LEU A 149 14.68 -16.89 -21.92
C LEU A 149 14.90 -17.42 -20.49
N SER A 150 15.58 -18.54 -20.33
CA SER A 150 15.85 -19.12 -19.00
C SER A 150 16.71 -18.19 -18.14
N ASP A 151 17.81 -17.66 -18.68
CA ASP A 151 18.67 -16.71 -17.96
C ASP A 151 17.94 -15.41 -17.61
N LEU A 152 17.13 -14.87 -18.53
CA LEU A 152 16.31 -13.68 -18.28
C LEU A 152 15.30 -13.93 -17.15
N LEU A 153 14.65 -15.08 -17.13
CA LEU A 153 13.72 -15.42 -16.05
C LEU A 153 14.43 -15.59 -14.70
N ARG A 154 15.64 -16.19 -14.68
CA ARG A 154 16.46 -16.27 -13.46
C ARG A 154 16.84 -14.87 -12.95
N GLN A 155 17.16 -13.95 -13.86
CA GLN A 155 17.42 -12.56 -13.51
C GLN A 155 16.18 -11.89 -12.93
N HIS A 156 15.01 -12.01 -13.56
CA HIS A 156 13.74 -11.48 -13.03
C HIS A 156 13.41 -12.06 -11.65
N ALA A 157 13.70 -13.35 -11.42
CA ALA A 157 13.54 -13.97 -10.11
C ALA A 157 14.50 -13.38 -9.07
N ALA A 158 15.77 -13.14 -9.43
CA ALA A 158 16.76 -12.52 -8.56
C ALA A 158 16.37 -11.08 -8.21
N ASP A 159 15.98 -10.28 -9.19
CA ASP A 159 15.56 -8.88 -9.03
C ASP A 159 14.33 -8.80 -8.11
N ALA A 160 13.32 -9.65 -8.34
CA ALA A 160 12.13 -9.70 -7.48
C ALA A 160 12.44 -10.14 -6.03
N ARG A 161 13.44 -11.00 -5.80
CA ARG A 161 13.90 -11.32 -4.43
C ARG A 161 14.67 -10.15 -3.80
N ALA A 162 15.52 -9.46 -4.56
CA ALA A 162 16.26 -8.29 -4.10
C ALA A 162 15.32 -7.14 -3.71
N ASP A 163 14.29 -6.89 -4.53
CA ASP A 163 13.25 -5.90 -4.26
C ASP A 163 12.50 -6.20 -2.96
N ARG A 164 12.17 -7.46 -2.69
CA ARG A 164 11.52 -7.85 -1.43
C ARG A 164 12.41 -7.62 -0.23
N ALA A 165 13.69 -7.98 -0.33
CA ALA A 165 14.66 -7.74 0.73
C ALA A 165 14.78 -6.23 1.02
N SER A 166 14.89 -5.41 -0.03
CA SER A 166 14.89 -3.95 0.07
C SER A 166 13.63 -3.41 0.76
N ARG A 167 12.44 -3.86 0.34
CA ARG A 167 11.17 -3.46 0.98
C ARG A 167 11.08 -3.88 2.44
N ALA A 168 11.60 -5.06 2.80
CA ALA A 168 11.64 -5.50 4.18
C ALA A 168 12.56 -4.60 5.04
N LEU A 169 13.73 -4.21 4.51
CA LEU A 169 14.62 -3.27 5.18
C LEU A 169 14.00 -1.89 5.35
N VAL A 170 13.31 -1.38 4.33
CA VAL A 170 12.59 -0.11 4.41
C VAL A 170 11.51 -0.15 5.49
N ARG A 171 10.72 -1.24 5.56
CA ARG A 171 9.71 -1.42 6.62
C ARG A 171 10.33 -1.49 8.02
N ALA A 172 11.47 -2.18 8.17
CA ALA A 172 12.18 -2.25 9.43
C ALA A 172 12.66 -0.86 9.90
N ARG A 173 13.20 -0.04 9.00
CA ARG A 173 13.62 1.34 9.30
C ARG A 173 12.44 2.24 9.63
N ALA A 174 11.35 2.11 8.88
CA ALA A 174 10.14 2.89 9.09
C ALA A 174 9.48 2.60 10.45
N ALA A 175 9.60 1.37 10.97
CA ALA A 175 9.10 1.02 12.30
C ALA A 175 9.73 1.89 13.40
N GLY A 176 11.06 2.10 13.36
CA GLY A 176 11.76 2.94 14.33
C GLY A 176 11.29 4.40 14.30
N VAL A 177 11.10 4.99 13.11
CA VAL A 177 10.58 6.36 12.96
C VAL A 177 9.14 6.44 13.46
N ARG A 178 8.31 5.44 13.14
CA ARG A 178 6.90 5.41 13.54
C ARG A 178 6.74 5.25 15.06
N SER A 179 7.72 4.68 15.76
CA SER A 179 7.75 4.60 17.22
C SER A 179 8.00 5.95 17.91
N VAL A 180 8.66 6.91 17.24
CA VAL A 180 8.90 8.26 17.82
C VAL A 180 7.63 9.10 17.83
N VAL A 181 6.72 8.89 16.87
CA VAL A 181 5.44 9.62 16.76
C VAL A 181 4.59 9.54 18.04
N PRO A 182 4.27 8.34 18.59
CA PRO A 182 3.50 8.25 19.83
C PRO A 182 4.26 8.82 21.04
N LEU A 183 5.60 8.72 21.06
CA LEU A 183 6.40 9.30 22.14
C LEU A 183 6.31 10.83 22.13
N MET A 184 6.45 11.47 20.96
CA MET A 184 6.30 12.92 20.82
C MET A 184 4.88 13.38 21.16
N LEU A 185 3.87 12.63 20.74
CA LEU A 185 2.47 12.90 21.06
C LEU A 185 2.18 12.82 22.56
N CYS A 186 2.86 11.93 23.28
CA CYS A 186 2.75 11.79 24.73
C CYS A 186 3.62 12.81 25.49
N PHE A 187 4.79 13.17 24.96
CA PHE A 187 5.73 14.09 25.59
C PHE A 187 5.26 15.54 25.53
N LEU A 188 4.63 15.96 24.42
CA LEU A 188 4.14 17.32 24.22
C LEU A 188 3.20 17.81 25.36
N PRO A 189 2.13 17.08 25.74
CA PRO A 189 1.27 17.51 26.85
C PRO A 189 1.99 17.50 28.20
N ALA A 190 2.86 16.52 28.46
CA ALA A 190 3.62 16.44 29.70
C ALA A 190 4.61 17.62 29.86
N PHE A 191 5.31 17.99 28.78
CA PHE A 191 6.22 19.13 28.77
C PHE A 191 5.48 20.46 29.00
N MET A 192 4.28 20.63 28.43
CA MET A 192 3.45 21.80 28.69
C MET A 192 3.08 21.94 30.17
N LEU A 193 2.64 20.84 30.79
CA LEU A 193 2.25 20.82 32.20
C LEU A 193 3.45 21.02 33.15
N LEU A 194 4.60 20.42 32.85
CA LEU A 194 5.76 20.40 33.76
C LEU A 194 6.74 21.55 33.54
N GLY A 195 6.92 22.00 32.30
CA GLY A 195 7.90 23.04 31.96
C GLY A 195 7.27 24.41 31.78
N VAL A 196 6.22 24.48 30.96
CA VAL A 196 5.67 25.75 30.48
C VAL A 196 4.80 26.43 31.55
N VAL A 197 3.85 25.69 32.13
CA VAL A 197 2.93 26.23 33.15
C VAL A 197 3.65 26.85 34.35
N PRO A 198 4.65 26.20 34.99
CA PRO A 198 5.35 26.78 36.14
C PRO A 198 6.19 28.01 35.77
N LEU A 199 6.81 27.99 34.59
CA LEU A 199 7.64 29.10 34.10
C LEU A 199 6.80 30.38 33.91
N PHE A 200 5.64 30.25 33.26
CA PHE A 200 4.71 31.38 33.12
C PHE A 200 4.15 31.82 34.47
N GLY A 201 3.86 30.89 35.38
CA GLY A 201 3.42 31.21 36.73
C GLY A 201 4.44 32.06 37.50
N ALA A 202 5.72 31.68 37.45
CA ALA A 202 6.80 32.41 38.10
C ALA A 202 6.97 33.83 37.53
N LEU A 203 6.87 33.98 36.20
CA LEU A 203 6.98 35.29 35.53
C LEU A 203 5.85 36.25 35.93
N VAL A 204 4.62 35.72 36.00
CA VAL A 204 3.45 36.52 36.39
C VAL A 204 3.54 36.96 37.85
N VAL A 205 4.03 36.10 38.74
CA VAL A 205 4.24 36.44 40.15
C VAL A 205 5.31 37.53 40.33
N GLN A 206 6.38 37.52 39.52
CA GLN A 206 7.40 38.58 39.56
C GLN A 206 6.91 39.92 39.01
N LEU A 207 5.95 39.92 38.08
CA LEU A 207 5.38 41.15 37.51
C LEU A 207 4.19 41.71 38.30
N LEU A 208 3.63 40.95 39.24
CA LEU A 208 2.59 41.43 40.16
C LEU A 208 3.28 42.08 41.38
N PRO A 209 3.23 43.42 41.55
CA PRO A 209 3.78 44.10 42.72
C PRO A 209 3.01 43.81 44.01
#